data_AF-A0A1J7C525-F1
#
_entry.id   AF-A0A1J7C525-F1
#
_cell.length_a   1.000
_cell.length_b   1.000
_cell.length_c   1.000
_cell.angle_alpha   90.00
_cell.angle_beta   90.00
_cell.angle_gamma   90.00
#
_symmetry.space_group_name_H-M   'P 1'
#
loop_
_entity.id
_entity.type
_entity.pdbx_description
1 polymer ?
#
loop_
_entity_poly.entity_id
_entity_poly.type
_entity_poly.pdbx_seq_one_letter_code
_entity_poly.pdbx_strand_id
1 'polypeptide(L)'
;MTLAAIGIVIGLFAVASLNPDSPRHVQWAMSLLKITLFLWLYEQLSRIIKTKSTLAIITIIVALLTSCWYPVVSNKHLSLSIHITFHRYRDFNREILTLMRQNNIYQIYSADFWGILPLNAIDNRVNAGELAMNGDNFVPRHWLSRPSWFCATGEVFYYLNQDVEADRLIKDRIVKRHGELLLTTHKRGCVDLERTRDLGKRPAMR
;
A
#
# COMPACT_ATOMS: atom_id res chain seq x y z
N MET A 1 -4.14 36.02 7.94
CA MET A 1 -3.53 34.72 7.58
C MET A 1 -4.24 33.50 8.16
N THR A 2 -5.04 33.61 9.23
CA THR A 2 -5.74 32.49 9.89
C THR A 2 -6.81 31.82 9.03
N LEU A 3 -7.66 32.57 8.32
CA LEU A 3 -8.75 32.01 7.50
C LEU A 3 -8.24 31.18 6.31
N ALA A 4 -7.18 31.64 5.64
CA ALA A 4 -6.59 30.95 4.50
C ALA A 4 -5.90 29.63 4.89
N ALA A 5 -5.22 29.61 6.04
CA ALA A 5 -4.62 28.39 6.58
C ALA A 5 -5.70 27.36 6.97
N ILE A 6 -6.80 27.81 7.58
CA ILE A 6 -7.95 26.95 7.91
C ILE A 6 -8.61 26.44 6.62
N GLY A 7 -8.80 27.28 5.61
CA GLY A 7 -9.34 26.90 4.30
C GLY A 7 -8.46 25.88 3.57
N ILE A 8 -7.13 26.00 3.68
CA ILE A 8 -6.17 25.03 3.14
C ILE A 8 -6.28 23.70 3.88
N VAL A 9 -6.31 23.70 5.22
CA VAL A 9 -6.46 22.48 6.02
C VAL A 9 -7.78 21.77 5.70
N ILE A 10 -8.89 22.50 5.63
CA ILE A 10 -10.21 21.95 5.30
C ILE A 10 -10.24 21.44 3.86
N GLY A 11 -9.69 22.19 2.90
CA GLY A 11 -9.61 21.77 1.50
C GLY A 11 -8.74 20.52 1.31
N LEU A 12 -7.65 20.40 2.07
CA LEU A 12 -6.77 19.23 2.08
C LEU A 12 -7.48 18.01 2.66
N PHE A 13 -8.22 18.17 3.76
CA PHE A 13 -9.07 17.11 4.31
C PHE A 13 -10.17 16.71 3.32
N ALA A 14 -10.79 17.67 2.62
CA ALA A 14 -11.81 17.38 1.63
C ALA A 14 -11.24 16.60 0.43
N VAL A 15 -10.09 17.01 -0.12
CA VAL A 15 -9.42 16.32 -1.23
C VAL A 15 -8.92 14.93 -0.82
N ALA A 16 -8.38 14.78 0.39
CA ALA A 16 -7.97 13.48 0.93
C ALA A 16 -9.16 12.54 1.18
N SER A 17 -10.31 13.09 1.61
CA SER A 17 -11.56 12.33 1.81
C SER A 17 -12.21 11.91 0.49
N LEU A 18 -12.06 12.71 -0.57
CA LEU A 18 -12.67 12.47 -1.88
C LEU A 18 -11.90 11.44 -2.73
N ASN A 19 -10.64 11.14 -2.39
CA ASN A 19 -9.83 10.17 -3.13
C ASN A 19 -8.86 9.40 -2.20
N PRO A 20 -9.40 8.55 -1.31
CA PRO A 20 -8.62 7.86 -0.27
C PRO A 20 -7.59 6.87 -0.82
N ASP A 21 -7.69 6.51 -2.10
CA ASP A 21 -6.95 5.39 -2.71
C ASP A 21 -5.60 5.78 -3.32
N SER A 22 -5.15 7.04 -3.20
CA SER A 22 -3.86 7.46 -3.77
C SER A 22 -2.98 8.18 -2.74
N PRO A 23 -1.94 7.47 -2.22
CA PRO A 23 -0.92 8.05 -1.34
C PRO A 23 -0.24 9.30 -1.91
N ARG A 24 -0.25 9.46 -3.24
CA ARG A 24 0.33 10.63 -3.94
C ARG A 24 -0.40 11.92 -3.60
N HIS A 25 -1.73 11.91 -3.46
CA HIS A 25 -2.47 13.14 -3.11
C HIS A 25 -2.21 13.56 -1.66
N VAL A 26 -2.09 12.58 -0.75
CA VAL A 26 -1.72 12.82 0.65
C VAL A 26 -0.31 13.38 0.76
N GLN A 27 0.63 12.91 -0.06
CA GLN A 27 2.00 13.46 -0.09
C GLN A 27 2.05 14.92 -0.54
N TRP A 28 1.37 15.27 -1.64
CA TRP A 28 1.28 16.67 -2.08
C TRP A 28 0.60 17.56 -1.04
N ALA A 29 -0.45 17.04 -0.42
CA ALA A 29 -1.17 17.70 0.65
C ALA A 29 -0.28 18.00 1.87
N MET A 30 0.47 17.01 2.32
CA MET A 30 1.40 17.14 3.44
C MET A 30 2.58 18.06 3.12
N SER A 31 3.06 18.06 1.87
CA SER A 31 4.10 18.98 1.41
C SER A 31 3.61 20.44 1.42
N LEU A 32 2.40 20.68 0.92
CA LEU A 32 1.77 22.02 0.96
C LEU A 32 1.58 22.51 2.39
N LEU A 33 1.05 21.67 3.28
CA LEU A 33 0.87 21.98 4.70
C LEU A 33 2.20 22.32 5.38
N LYS A 34 3.27 21.57 5.08
CA LYS A 34 4.62 21.86 5.60
C LYS A 34 5.11 23.22 5.13
N ILE A 35 4.94 23.56 3.85
CA ILE A 35 5.37 24.85 3.30
C ILE A 35 4.63 26.00 3.99
N THR A 36 3.31 25.90 4.19
CA THR A 36 2.55 26.94 4.90
C THR A 36 2.97 27.08 6.36
N LEU A 37 3.21 25.96 7.06
CA LEU A 37 3.74 25.97 8.42
C LEU A 37 5.12 26.63 8.50
N PHE A 38 6.03 26.34 7.57
CA PHE A 38 7.36 26.95 7.54
C PHE A 38 7.31 28.44 7.22
N LEU A 39 6.43 28.86 6.30
CA LEU A 39 6.23 30.28 6.00
C LEU A 39 5.72 31.04 7.22
N TRP A 40 4.74 30.48 7.94
CA TRP A 40 4.24 31.08 9.17
C TRP A 40 5.31 31.14 10.26
N LEU A 41 6.07 30.05 10.46
CA LEU A 41 7.15 30.00 11.45
C LEU A 41 8.25 31.02 11.13
N TYR A 42 8.65 31.12 9.85
CA TYR A 42 9.63 32.09 9.38
C TYR A 42 9.17 33.51 9.67
N GLU A 43 7.89 33.81 9.41
CA GLU A 43 7.32 35.13 9.69
C GLU A 43 7.35 35.46 11.20
N GLN A 44 6.98 34.52 12.07
CA GLN A 44 7.03 34.74 13.52
C GLN A 44 8.46 34.91 14.03
N LEU A 45 9.39 34.07 13.55
CA LEU A 45 10.80 34.16 13.94
C LEU A 45 11.44 35.46 13.42
N SER A 46 11.02 35.97 12.26
CA SER A 46 11.54 37.23 11.70
C SER A 46 11.20 38.46 12.55
N ARG A 47 10.16 38.38 13.39
CA ARG A 47 9.79 39.45 14.34
C ARG A 47 10.73 39.51 15.55
N ILE A 48 11.41 38.41 15.86
CA ILE A 48 12.28 38.26 17.04
C ILE A 48 13.76 38.34 16.62
N ILE A 49 14.11 37.71 15.49
CA ILE A 49 15.48 37.57 15.01
C ILE A 49 15.73 38.56 13.88
N LYS A 50 16.56 39.58 14.14
CA LYS A 50 16.88 40.63 13.17
C LYS A 50 17.89 40.22 12.10
N THR A 51 18.72 39.22 12.38
CA THR A 51 19.78 38.75 11.47
C THR A 51 19.23 37.69 10.50
N LYS A 52 19.22 38.01 9.20
CA LYS A 52 18.68 37.13 8.15
C LYS A 52 19.38 35.76 8.07
N SER A 53 20.70 35.72 8.29
CA SER A 53 21.48 34.48 8.30
C SER A 53 21.08 33.55 9.45
N THR A 54 20.99 34.09 10.66
CA THR A 54 20.55 33.36 11.85
C THR A 54 19.11 32.84 11.71
N LEU A 55 18.21 33.66 11.17
CA LEU A 55 16.82 33.28 10.88
C LEU A 55 16.75 32.10 9.89
N ALA A 56 17.51 32.16 8.80
CA ALA A 56 17.56 31.10 7.80
C ALA A 56 18.09 29.78 8.38
N ILE A 57 19.18 29.83 9.15
CA ILE A 57 19.78 28.65 9.79
C ILE A 57 18.79 27.98 10.75
N ILE A 58 18.12 28.76 11.61
CA ILE A 58 17.14 28.22 12.56
C ILE A 58 15.95 27.61 11.83
N THR A 59 15.46 28.27 10.77
CA THR A 59 14.35 27.74 9.96
C THR A 59 14.71 26.41 9.31
N ILE A 60 15.93 26.28 8.78
CA ILE A 60 16.45 25.04 8.19
C ILE A 60 16.58 23.93 9.25
N ILE A 61 17.12 24.24 10.43
CA ILE A 61 17.26 23.26 11.52
C ILE A 61 15.89 22.73 11.96
N VAL A 62 14.90 23.61 12.15
CA VAL A 62 13.53 23.20 12.49
C VAL A 62 12.93 22.34 11.37
N ALA A 63 13.19 22.68 10.10
CA ALA A 63 12.72 21.90 8.97
C ALA A 63 13.31 20.49 8.91
N LEU A 64 14.60 20.35 9.21
CA LEU A 64 15.26 19.06 9.28
C LEU A 64 14.73 18.23 10.46
N LEU A 65 14.63 18.82 11.65
CA LEU A 65 14.13 18.13 12.85
C LEU A 65 12.68 17.64 12.68
N THR A 66 11.81 18.46 12.09
CA THR A 66 10.40 18.12 11.82
C THR A 66 10.21 17.25 10.57
N SER A 67 11.23 17.04 9.75
CA SER A 67 11.19 16.10 8.63
C SER A 67 11.75 14.72 8.99
N CYS A 68 12.64 14.65 9.98
CA CYS A 68 13.26 13.41 10.45
C CYS A 68 12.41 12.60 11.44
N TRP A 69 11.30 13.14 11.97
CA TRP A 69 10.49 12.41 12.95
C TRP A 69 9.79 11.17 12.36
N TYR A 70 9.32 11.23 11.12
CA TYR A 70 8.59 10.11 10.51
C TYR A 70 9.47 8.87 10.30
N PRO A 71 10.69 8.97 9.75
CA PRO A 71 11.64 7.84 9.73
C PRO A 71 11.98 7.30 11.12
N VAL A 72 12.20 8.20 12.11
CA VAL A 72 12.56 7.81 13.49
C VAL A 72 11.40 7.12 14.22
N VAL A 73 10.16 7.57 14.00
CA VAL A 73 8.95 6.94 14.53
C VAL A 73 8.66 5.62 13.82
N SER A 74 8.95 5.51 12.51
CA SER A 74 8.79 4.25 11.76
C SER A 74 9.85 3.19 12.10
N ASN A 75 11.05 3.62 12.53
CA ASN A 75 12.14 2.73 12.94
C ASN A 75 12.01 2.21 14.37
N LYS A 76 11.26 2.91 15.23
CA LYS A 76 10.79 2.29 16.46
C LYS A 76 9.69 1.31 16.05
N HIS A 77 9.63 0.14 16.71
CA HIS A 77 8.61 -0.89 16.55
C HIS A 77 7.18 -0.38 16.87
N LEU A 78 6.74 0.73 16.27
CA LEU A 78 5.35 1.03 16.13
C LEU A 78 4.82 -0.08 15.24
N SER A 79 4.14 -1.02 15.86
CA SER A 79 3.42 -2.04 15.14
C SER A 79 2.40 -1.30 14.27
N LEU A 80 2.76 -1.06 13.01
CA LEU A 80 1.85 -0.52 12.00
C LEU A 80 0.60 -1.41 11.86
N SER A 81 0.61 -2.60 12.47
CA SER A 81 -0.58 -3.41 12.75
C SER A 81 -1.73 -2.60 13.37
N ILE A 82 -1.46 -1.52 14.14
CA ILE A 82 -2.50 -0.65 14.73
C ILE A 82 -3.13 0.31 13.69
N HIS A 83 -2.41 0.68 12.62
CA HIS A 83 -3.02 1.46 11.51
C HIS A 83 -3.65 0.55 10.46
N ILE A 84 -3.22 -0.70 10.37
CA ILE A 84 -3.83 -1.75 9.53
C ILE A 84 -5.09 -2.34 10.20
N THR A 85 -5.30 -2.14 11.51
CA THR A 85 -6.52 -2.58 12.24
C THR A 85 -7.82 -1.94 11.76
N PHE A 86 -7.77 -0.88 10.96
CA PHE A 86 -8.96 -0.27 10.34
C PHE A 86 -9.39 -0.94 9.03
N HIS A 87 -8.72 -2.01 8.58
CA HIS A 87 -9.23 -2.78 7.47
C HIS A 87 -10.42 -3.66 7.90
N ARG A 88 -11.54 -3.46 7.20
CA ARG A 88 -12.79 -4.23 7.27
C ARG A 88 -12.61 -5.76 7.15
N TYR A 89 -11.42 -6.24 6.75
CA TYR A 89 -11.07 -7.66 6.52
C TYR A 89 -9.96 -8.20 7.45
N ARG A 90 -9.73 -7.56 8.61
CA ARG A 90 -8.66 -7.94 9.55
C ARG A 90 -8.60 -9.44 9.86
N ASP A 91 -9.74 -10.08 10.11
CA ASP A 91 -9.79 -11.50 10.49
C ASP A 91 -9.45 -12.40 9.31
N PHE A 92 -9.98 -12.08 8.12
CA PHE A 92 -9.67 -12.78 6.88
C PHE A 92 -8.18 -12.68 6.52
N ASN A 93 -7.59 -11.48 6.60
CA ASN A 93 -6.17 -11.29 6.34
C ASN A 93 -5.28 -12.04 7.33
N ARG A 94 -5.69 -12.13 8.61
CA ARG A 94 -4.97 -12.94 9.61
C ARG A 94 -5.02 -14.42 9.30
N GLU A 95 -6.16 -14.90 8.81
CA GLU A 95 -6.34 -16.29 8.41
C GLU A 95 -5.48 -16.65 7.19
N ILE A 96 -5.45 -15.79 6.16
CA ILE A 96 -4.53 -15.93 5.02
C ILE A 96 -3.07 -16.01 5.49
N LEU A 97 -2.63 -15.08 6.36
CA LEU A 97 -1.26 -15.09 6.88
C LEU A 97 -0.94 -16.32 7.74
N THR A 98 -1.95 -16.93 8.34
CA THR A 98 -1.80 -18.17 9.11
C THR A 98 -1.62 -19.35 8.16
N LEU A 99 -2.44 -19.43 7.10
CA LEU A 99 -2.29 -20.42 6.02
C LEU A 99 -0.93 -20.32 5.32
N MET A 100 -0.45 -19.10 5.05
CA MET A 100 0.88 -18.87 4.46
C MET A 100 2.00 -19.43 5.34
N ARG A 101 1.92 -19.20 6.65
CA ARG A 101 2.88 -19.74 7.63
C ARG A 101 2.80 -21.26 7.74
N GLN A 102 1.60 -21.83 7.76
CA GLN A 102 1.41 -23.28 7.86
C GLN A 102 1.92 -24.02 6.63
N ASN A 103 1.75 -23.44 5.44
CA ASN A 103 2.18 -24.05 4.18
C ASN A 103 3.62 -23.66 3.77
N ASN A 104 4.26 -22.73 4.49
CA ASN A 104 5.55 -22.16 4.13
C ASN A 104 5.59 -21.56 2.70
N ILE A 105 4.47 -20.96 2.28
CA ILE A 105 4.31 -20.29 0.97
C ILE A 105 4.09 -18.81 1.23
N TYR A 106 4.94 -17.97 0.65
CA TYR A 106 4.93 -16.52 0.89
C TYR A 106 4.62 -15.69 -0.36
N GLN A 107 4.27 -16.35 -1.46
CA GLN A 107 3.91 -15.71 -2.72
C GLN A 107 2.39 -15.71 -2.87
N ILE A 108 1.80 -14.54 -3.08
CA ILE A 108 0.37 -14.39 -3.30
C ILE A 108 0.08 -13.47 -4.48
N TYR A 109 -0.81 -13.90 -5.36
CA TYR A 109 -1.19 -13.18 -6.57
C TYR A 109 -2.69 -12.89 -6.62
N SER A 110 -3.06 -11.77 -7.24
CA SER A 110 -4.45 -11.32 -7.38
C SER A 110 -4.55 -10.25 -8.46
N ALA A 111 -5.69 -10.10 -9.12
CA ALA A 111 -6.00 -8.90 -9.88
C ALA A 111 -6.57 -7.78 -8.98
N ASP A 112 -7.08 -8.11 -7.80
CA ASP A 112 -7.43 -7.16 -6.75
C ASP A 112 -6.19 -6.77 -5.93
N PHE A 113 -5.51 -5.70 -6.36
CA PHE A 113 -4.35 -5.13 -5.65
C PHE A 113 -4.67 -4.75 -4.19
N TRP A 114 -5.86 -4.20 -3.94
CA TRP A 114 -6.24 -3.70 -2.61
C TRP A 114 -6.51 -4.84 -1.63
N GLY A 115 -6.97 -5.99 -2.12
CA GLY A 115 -7.12 -7.20 -1.32
C GLY A 115 -5.79 -7.75 -0.80
N ILE A 116 -4.73 -7.70 -1.60
CA ILE A 116 -3.43 -8.34 -1.28
C ILE A 116 -2.39 -7.39 -0.70
N LEU A 117 -2.46 -6.07 -0.98
CA LEU A 117 -1.48 -5.09 -0.50
C LEU A 117 -1.30 -5.12 1.04
N PRO A 118 -2.36 -5.22 1.87
CA PRO A 118 -2.21 -5.20 3.31
C PRO A 118 -1.40 -6.39 3.85
N LEU A 119 -1.37 -7.53 3.15
CA LEU A 119 -0.70 -8.74 3.62
C LEU A 119 0.82 -8.54 3.73
N ASN A 120 1.43 -7.89 2.73
CA ASN A 120 2.84 -7.51 2.76
C ASN A 120 3.13 -6.45 3.82
N ALA A 121 2.21 -5.51 4.03
CA ALA A 121 2.36 -4.50 5.08
C ALA A 121 2.30 -5.12 6.50
N ILE A 122 1.60 -6.24 6.69
CA ILE A 122 1.53 -6.96 7.97
C ILE A 122 2.73 -7.89 8.18
N ASP A 123 3.16 -8.62 7.16
CA ASP A 123 4.31 -9.53 7.20
C ASP A 123 5.22 -9.31 5.99
N ASN A 124 6.42 -8.78 6.25
CA ASN A 124 7.39 -8.38 5.22
C ASN A 124 7.99 -9.56 4.43
N ARG A 125 7.70 -10.80 4.81
CA ARG A 125 8.06 -12.00 4.04
C ARG A 125 7.11 -12.23 2.87
N VAL A 126 5.90 -11.67 2.93
CA VAL A 126 4.86 -11.87 1.92
C VAL A 126 5.17 -11.07 0.66
N ASN A 127 5.34 -11.78 -0.45
CA ASN A 127 5.50 -11.22 -1.78
C ASN A 127 4.12 -11.19 -2.46
N ALA A 128 3.41 -10.07 -2.30
CA ALA A 128 2.11 -9.82 -2.91
C ALA A 128 2.27 -9.17 -4.30
N GLY A 129 1.80 -9.84 -5.35
CA GLY A 129 1.92 -9.38 -6.74
C GLY A 129 0.57 -9.21 -7.43
N GLU A 130 0.35 -8.06 -8.06
CA GLU A 130 -0.85 -7.83 -8.89
C GLU A 130 -0.67 -8.45 -10.28
N LEU A 131 -1.68 -9.19 -10.74
CA LEU A 131 -1.78 -9.72 -12.10
C LEU A 131 -2.77 -8.89 -12.91
N ALA A 132 -2.37 -8.51 -14.12
CA ALA A 132 -3.24 -7.88 -15.10
C ALA A 132 -3.47 -8.82 -16.29
N MET A 133 -4.55 -8.59 -17.03
CA MET A 133 -4.77 -9.26 -18.31
C MET A 133 -4.15 -8.47 -19.47
N ASN A 134 -3.47 -9.20 -20.34
CA ASN A 134 -3.03 -8.73 -21.65
C ASN A 134 -3.47 -9.73 -22.71
N GLY A 135 -4.60 -9.44 -23.36
CA GLY A 135 -5.33 -10.43 -24.16
C GLY A 135 -5.67 -11.65 -23.31
N ASP A 136 -5.28 -12.83 -23.77
CA ASP A 136 -5.48 -14.10 -23.07
C ASP A 136 -4.38 -14.43 -22.04
N ASN A 137 -3.42 -13.55 -21.79
CA ASN A 137 -2.31 -13.83 -20.87
C ASN A 137 -2.42 -13.02 -19.58
N PHE A 138 -2.04 -13.64 -18.46
CA PHE A 138 -1.82 -12.93 -17.21
C PHE A 138 -0.39 -12.42 -17.17
N VAL A 139 -0.24 -11.13 -16.90
CA VAL A 139 1.06 -10.45 -16.83
C VAL A 139 1.20 -9.71 -15.51
N PRO A 140 2.41 -9.67 -14.92
CA PRO A 140 2.68 -8.85 -13.75
C PRO A 140 2.36 -7.38 -13.99
N ARG A 141 1.68 -6.71 -13.04
CA ARG A 141 1.48 -5.26 -13.09
C ARG A 141 2.68 -4.54 -12.46
N HIS A 142 3.54 -4.00 -13.31
CA HIS A 142 4.85 -3.47 -12.92
C HIS A 142 4.84 -2.19 -12.04
N TRP A 143 3.73 -1.45 -11.99
CA TRP A 143 3.70 -0.14 -11.35
C TRP A 143 3.56 -0.16 -9.81
N LEU A 144 3.24 -1.33 -9.21
CA LEU A 144 3.02 -1.48 -7.76
C LEU A 144 3.67 -2.73 -7.15
N SER A 145 4.16 -3.66 -7.97
CA SER A 145 4.72 -4.94 -7.53
C SER A 145 6.17 -5.09 -8.02
N ARG A 146 7.08 -5.58 -7.16
CA ARG A 146 8.48 -5.76 -7.56
C ARG A 146 8.59 -6.91 -8.58
N PRO A 147 9.29 -6.72 -9.72
CA PRO A 147 9.44 -7.77 -10.73
C PRO A 147 9.98 -9.10 -10.20
N SER A 148 10.84 -9.06 -9.17
CA SER A 148 11.39 -10.26 -8.52
C SER A 148 10.36 -11.14 -7.81
N TRP A 149 9.14 -10.65 -7.58
CA TRP A 149 8.08 -11.39 -6.88
C TRP A 149 7.27 -12.31 -7.80
N PHE A 150 7.43 -12.19 -9.12
CA PHE A 150 6.66 -12.94 -10.12
C PHE A 150 7.43 -14.12 -10.74
N CYS A 151 8.64 -14.40 -10.24
CA CYS A 151 9.46 -15.54 -10.67
C CYS A 151 9.51 -16.62 -9.57
N ALA A 152 8.34 -16.98 -9.03
CA ALA A 152 8.26 -17.98 -7.98
C ALA A 152 8.49 -19.39 -8.53
N THR A 153 9.50 -20.09 -8.02
CA THR A 153 9.66 -21.53 -8.28
C THR A 153 8.87 -22.31 -7.23
N GLY A 154 7.62 -22.66 -7.51
CA GLY A 154 6.84 -23.52 -6.62
C GLY A 154 5.35 -23.22 -6.56
N GLU A 155 4.75 -23.59 -5.43
CA GLU A 155 3.36 -23.29 -5.10
C GLU A 155 3.20 -21.81 -4.73
N VAL A 156 2.06 -21.25 -5.08
CA VAL A 156 1.68 -19.87 -4.79
C VAL A 156 0.22 -19.83 -4.35
N PHE A 157 -0.16 -18.78 -3.63
CA PHE A 157 -1.55 -18.49 -3.34
C PHE A 157 -2.14 -17.52 -4.34
N TYR A 158 -3.42 -17.68 -4.61
CA TYR A 158 -4.24 -16.75 -5.37
C TYR A 158 -5.35 -16.23 -4.48
N TYR A 159 -5.41 -14.92 -4.31
CA TYR A 159 -6.56 -14.23 -3.74
C TYR A 159 -7.48 -13.86 -4.90
N LEU A 160 -8.72 -14.35 -4.89
CA LEU A 160 -9.63 -14.26 -6.02
C LEU A 160 -10.89 -13.53 -5.59
N ASN A 161 -11.02 -12.26 -5.95
CA ASN A 161 -12.24 -11.50 -5.76
C ASN A 161 -13.17 -11.73 -6.97
N GLN A 162 -14.28 -12.46 -6.79
CA GLN A 162 -15.21 -12.78 -7.88
C GLN A 162 -15.89 -11.56 -8.50
N ASP A 163 -15.84 -10.39 -7.84
CA ASP A 163 -16.34 -9.14 -8.43
C ASP A 163 -15.35 -8.57 -9.47
N VAL A 164 -14.10 -9.06 -9.49
CA VAL A 164 -13.05 -8.69 -10.45
C VAL A 164 -13.04 -9.69 -11.60
N GLU A 165 -13.24 -9.20 -12.83
CA GLU A 165 -13.27 -10.04 -14.05
C GLU A 165 -12.00 -10.87 -14.24
N ALA A 166 -10.84 -10.25 -14.04
CA ALA A 166 -9.56 -10.95 -14.16
C ALA A 166 -9.43 -12.09 -13.13
N ASP A 167 -9.89 -11.91 -11.89
CA ASP A 167 -9.85 -12.97 -10.86
C ASP A 167 -10.79 -14.13 -11.18
N ARG A 168 -11.96 -13.86 -11.78
CA ARG A 168 -12.85 -14.92 -12.30
C ARG A 168 -12.14 -15.75 -13.37
N LEU A 169 -11.45 -15.10 -14.29
CA LEU A 169 -10.70 -15.77 -15.34
C LEU A 169 -9.46 -16.52 -14.80
N ILE A 170 -8.82 -16.01 -13.75
CA ILE A 170 -7.75 -16.72 -13.03
C ILE A 170 -8.33 -17.99 -12.40
N LYS A 171 -9.45 -17.89 -11.69
CA LYS A 171 -10.13 -19.03 -11.06
C LYS A 171 -10.39 -20.16 -12.04
N ASP A 172 -10.96 -19.84 -13.20
CA ASP A 172 -11.23 -20.84 -14.25
C ASP A 172 -9.96 -21.58 -14.71
N ARG A 173 -8.80 -20.91 -14.70
CA ARG A 173 -7.52 -21.55 -15.03
C ARG A 173 -6.94 -22.37 -13.88
N ILE A 174 -7.13 -21.93 -12.65
CA ILE A 174 -6.69 -22.66 -11.46
C ILE A 174 -7.47 -23.98 -11.32
N VAL A 175 -8.80 -23.93 -11.49
CA VAL A 175 -9.67 -25.11 -11.48
C VAL A 175 -9.25 -26.13 -12.54
N LYS A 176 -8.93 -25.67 -13.76
CA LYS A 176 -8.41 -26.54 -14.84
C LYS A 176 -7.07 -27.21 -14.51
N ARG A 177 -6.33 -26.71 -13.52
CA ARG A 177 -5.04 -27.26 -13.07
C ARG A 177 -5.12 -27.94 -11.71
N HIS A 178 -6.33 -28.26 -11.24
CA HIS A 178 -6.57 -28.90 -9.95
C HIS A 178 -5.99 -28.10 -8.77
N GLY A 179 -6.13 -26.77 -8.80
CA GLY A 179 -5.86 -25.96 -7.62
C GLY A 179 -6.79 -26.30 -6.46
N GLU A 180 -6.33 -26.02 -5.24
CA GLU A 180 -7.04 -26.33 -4.00
C GLU A 180 -7.62 -25.06 -3.38
N LEU A 181 -8.93 -25.07 -3.10
CA LEU A 181 -9.59 -24.00 -2.36
C LEU A 181 -9.29 -24.16 -0.87
N LEU A 182 -8.65 -23.15 -0.28
CA LEU A 182 -8.24 -23.15 1.13
C LEU A 182 -9.18 -22.34 2.02
N LEU A 183 -9.73 -21.23 1.50
CA LEU A 183 -10.54 -20.31 2.28
C LEU A 183 -11.54 -19.58 1.37
N THR A 184 -12.75 -19.33 1.87
CA THR A 184 -13.76 -18.52 1.18
C THR A 184 -14.47 -17.57 2.15
N THR A 185 -14.89 -16.41 1.66
CA THR A 185 -15.75 -15.48 2.39
C THR A 185 -16.83 -14.88 1.49
N HIS A 186 -18.03 -14.75 2.03
CA HIS A 186 -19.22 -14.27 1.31
C HIS A 186 -19.71 -12.88 1.77
N LYS A 187 -18.96 -12.18 2.63
CA LYS A 187 -19.34 -10.84 3.12
C LYS A 187 -18.95 -9.75 2.09
N ARG A 188 -19.77 -9.64 1.03
CA ARG A 188 -19.69 -8.78 -0.17
C ARG A 188 -18.41 -8.97 -1.00
N GLY A 189 -18.61 -9.40 -2.24
CA GLY A 189 -17.60 -10.04 -3.07
C GLY A 189 -17.40 -11.47 -2.59
N CYS A 190 -17.67 -12.45 -3.44
CA CYS A 190 -17.18 -13.80 -3.15
C CYS A 190 -15.66 -13.72 -3.26
N VAL A 191 -14.94 -13.90 -2.16
CA VAL A 191 -13.47 -13.90 -2.18
C VAL A 191 -12.97 -15.26 -1.78
N ASP A 192 -12.14 -15.84 -2.63
CA ASP A 192 -11.58 -17.17 -2.45
C ASP A 192 -10.04 -17.09 -2.33
N LEU A 193 -9.46 -17.92 -1.48
CA LEU A 193 -8.02 -18.17 -1.45
C LEU A 193 -7.76 -19.57 -2.00
N GLU A 194 -7.03 -19.65 -3.11
CA GLU A 194 -6.69 -20.91 -3.75
C GLU A 194 -5.17 -21.12 -3.79
N ARG A 195 -4.74 -22.37 -3.69
CA ARG A 195 -3.34 -22.80 -3.83
C ARG A 195 -3.15 -23.52 -5.16
N THR A 196 -2.16 -23.11 -5.95
CA THR A 196 -1.72 -23.88 -7.13
C THR A 196 -0.28 -23.52 -7.50
N ARG A 197 0.30 -24.22 -8.48
CA ARG A 197 1.61 -23.85 -9.05
C ARG A 197 1.44 -22.65 -10.00
N ASP A 198 2.46 -21.81 -10.07
CA ASP A 198 2.44 -20.59 -10.89
C ASP A 198 1.95 -20.84 -12.34
N LEU A 199 1.07 -19.96 -12.80
CA LEU A 199 0.44 -19.99 -14.12
C LEU A 199 1.35 -19.38 -15.21
N GLY A 200 2.41 -18.66 -14.81
CA GLY A 200 3.30 -17.93 -15.70
C GLY A 200 4.20 -18.82 -16.58
N LYS A 201 4.11 -18.63 -17.91
CA LYS A 201 5.30 -18.85 -18.75
C LYS A 201 6.28 -17.73 -18.44
N ARG A 202 7.57 -18.07 -18.24
CA ARG A 202 8.64 -17.08 -18.01
C ARG A 202 8.46 -15.90 -18.98
N PRO A 203 8.35 -14.65 -18.51
CA PRO A 203 8.38 -13.53 -19.43
C PRO A 203 9.72 -13.57 -20.15
N ALA A 204 9.67 -13.60 -21.49
CA ALA A 204 10.88 -13.47 -22.30
C ALA A 204 11.49 -12.09 -21.98
N MET A 205 12.66 -12.10 -21.34
CA MET A 205 13.46 -10.88 -21.22
C MET A 205 13.80 -10.42 -22.64
N ARG A 206 13.30 -9.26 -23.03
CA ARG A 206 13.83 -8.44 -24.12
C ARG A 206 14.38 -7.16 -23.52
#